data_AF-A0A0B8QF35-F1
#
_entry.id   AF-A0A0B8QF35-F1
#
_cell.length_a   1.000
_cell.length_b   1.000
_cell.length_c   1.000
_cell.angle_alpha   90.00
_cell.angle_beta   90.00
_cell.angle_gamma   90.00
#
_symmetry.space_group_name_H-M   'P 1'
#
loop_
_entity.id
_entity.type
_entity.pdbx_description
1 polymer ?
#
loop_
_entity_poly.entity_id
_entity_poly.type
_entity_poly.pdbx_seq_one_letter_code
_entity_poly.pdbx_strand_id
1 'polypeptide(L)'
;MPITGELSEELKQRFPHLSGMTGTQIDVRDRKLARILKSQIVMVAYDDEDKVLAATEVQKAGVLDDVFVNEDAGNAISEELGAIVNGSRTEFKLWAPTAQNVDLYIYNKNKKQTKKINLAENPETGVWESGQVNGVVGDYYRYEVTVYHPTTKRIETVMVTDPYSHSVSTNSRYSQVVDLANDKKLKPKAGIIMKGRKPQ
;
A
#
# COMPACT_ATOMS: atom_id res chain seq x y z
N MET A 1 9.91 -30.93 5.58
CA MET A 1 8.62 -30.77 6.32
C MET A 1 7.57 -31.54 5.55
N PRO A 2 6.78 -32.43 6.17
CA PRO A 2 5.76 -33.19 5.45
C PRO A 2 4.58 -32.28 5.05
N ILE A 3 4.16 -32.38 3.79
CA ILE A 3 2.98 -31.67 3.25
C ILE A 3 1.76 -32.57 3.51
N THR A 4 1.12 -32.41 4.67
CA THR A 4 0.00 -33.28 5.09
C THR A 4 -1.25 -32.51 5.51
N GLY A 5 -1.26 -31.17 5.35
CA GLY A 5 -2.35 -30.33 5.83
C GLY A 5 -3.46 -30.18 4.80
N GLU A 6 -4.71 -30.19 5.27
CA GLU A 6 -5.84 -29.63 4.52
C GLU A 6 -5.95 -28.13 4.81
N LEU A 7 -6.46 -27.36 3.85
CA LEU A 7 -6.83 -25.97 4.09
C LEU A 7 -8.00 -25.91 5.09
N SER A 8 -8.02 -24.91 5.97
CA SER A 8 -9.16 -24.67 6.84
C SER A 8 -10.40 -24.28 6.03
N GLU A 9 -11.59 -24.47 6.59
CA GLU A 9 -12.84 -24.13 5.91
C GLU A 9 -12.94 -22.62 5.62
N GLU A 10 -12.40 -21.78 6.50
CA GLU A 10 -12.31 -20.33 6.30
C GLU A 10 -11.46 -20.00 5.07
N LEU A 11 -10.30 -20.65 4.92
CA LEU A 11 -9.41 -20.46 3.76
C LEU A 11 -10.03 -21.00 2.47
N LYS A 12 -10.75 -22.12 2.52
CA LYS A 12 -11.49 -22.65 1.35
C LYS A 12 -12.61 -21.71 0.91
N GLN A 13 -13.32 -21.08 1.85
CA GLN A 13 -14.36 -20.10 1.52
C GLN A 13 -13.78 -18.81 0.94
N ARG A 14 -12.66 -18.32 1.50
CA ARG A 14 -11.99 -17.10 1.04
C ARG A 14 -11.27 -17.30 -0.29
N PHE A 15 -10.70 -18.49 -0.52
CA PHE A 15 -10.03 -18.85 -1.77
C PHE A 15 -10.59 -20.16 -2.37
N PRO A 16 -11.83 -20.17 -2.90
CA PRO A 16 -12.47 -21.38 -3.41
C PRO A 16 -11.70 -22.06 -4.54
N HIS A 17 -10.97 -21.26 -5.33
CA HIS A 17 -10.13 -21.72 -6.43
C HIS A 17 -8.87 -22.46 -5.98
N LEU A 18 -8.50 -22.38 -4.70
CA LEU A 18 -7.37 -23.09 -4.10
C LEU A 18 -7.81 -24.27 -3.22
N SER A 19 -9.11 -24.52 -3.07
CA SER A 19 -9.65 -25.48 -2.09
C SER A 19 -9.18 -26.94 -2.29
N GLY A 20 -8.78 -27.31 -3.51
CA GLY A 20 -8.21 -28.62 -3.83
C GLY A 20 -6.69 -28.73 -3.64
N MET A 21 -6.02 -27.66 -3.18
CA MET A 21 -4.57 -27.65 -2.93
C MET A 21 -4.24 -28.17 -1.53
N THR A 22 -3.04 -28.72 -1.38
CA THR A 22 -2.53 -29.15 -0.07
C THR A 22 -1.99 -27.95 0.71
N GLY A 23 -2.38 -27.87 1.98
CA GLY A 23 -1.92 -26.85 2.90
C GLY A 23 -0.63 -27.28 3.61
N THR A 24 0.18 -26.29 3.97
CA THR A 24 1.30 -26.45 4.91
C THR A 24 1.28 -25.29 5.89
N GLN A 25 1.72 -25.54 7.12
CA GLN A 25 1.74 -24.53 8.17
C GLN A 25 3.19 -24.12 8.45
N ILE A 26 3.40 -22.82 8.64
CA ILE A 26 4.64 -22.25 9.12
C ILE A 26 4.40 -21.63 10.49
N ASP A 27 5.26 -21.94 11.45
CA ASP A 27 5.26 -21.25 12.75
C ASP A 27 6.20 -20.04 12.68
N VAL A 28 5.61 -18.87 12.41
CA VAL A 28 6.33 -17.60 12.33
C VAL A 28 5.55 -16.56 13.13
N ARG A 29 6.21 -15.97 14.13
CA ARG A 29 5.64 -14.83 14.88
C ARG A 29 5.33 -13.65 13.97
N ASP A 30 4.22 -12.97 14.21
CA ASP A 30 3.69 -11.88 13.36
C ASP A 30 4.71 -10.78 13.04
N ARG A 31 5.46 -10.31 14.05
CA ARG A 31 6.51 -9.29 13.83
C ARG A 31 7.63 -9.75 12.90
N LYS A 32 7.95 -11.04 12.88
CA LYS A 32 8.95 -11.62 11.96
C LYS A 32 8.33 -11.81 10.58
N LEU A 33 7.05 -12.15 10.52
CA LEU A 33 6.28 -12.32 9.28
C LEU A 33 6.23 -11.02 8.47
N ALA A 34 5.90 -9.88 9.10
CA ALA A 34 5.90 -8.57 8.44
C ALA A 34 7.23 -8.25 7.72
N ARG A 35 8.37 -8.57 8.35
CA ARG A 35 9.69 -8.40 7.74
C ARG A 35 9.94 -9.38 6.59
N ILE A 36 9.52 -10.64 6.73
CA ILE A 36 9.66 -11.66 5.68
C ILE A 36 8.87 -11.25 4.43
N LEU A 37 7.68 -10.67 4.59
CA LEU A 37 6.83 -10.25 3.47
C LEU A 37 7.48 -9.20 2.55
N LYS A 38 8.49 -8.46 3.03
CA LYS A 38 9.29 -7.47 2.25
C LYS A 38 10.42 -8.08 1.42
N SER A 39 10.74 -9.36 1.64
CA SER A 39 11.82 -10.08 0.96
C SER A 39 11.30 -11.02 -0.14
N GLN A 40 12.20 -11.53 -0.99
CA GLN A 40 11.86 -12.62 -1.90
C GLN A 40 11.59 -13.89 -1.09
N ILE A 41 10.44 -14.54 -1.31
CA ILE A 41 10.06 -15.79 -0.66
C ILE A 41 9.94 -16.87 -1.75
N VAL A 42 10.70 -17.94 -1.59
CA VAL A 42 10.68 -19.11 -2.46
C VAL A 42 10.35 -20.34 -1.62
N MET A 43 9.40 -21.14 -2.09
CA MET A 43 9.10 -22.45 -1.55
C MET A 43 9.89 -23.49 -2.35
N VAL A 44 10.64 -24.36 -1.66
CA VAL A 44 11.46 -25.41 -2.27
C VAL A 44 10.99 -26.76 -1.72
N ALA A 45 10.72 -27.70 -2.63
CA ALA A 45 10.40 -29.08 -2.31
C ALA A 45 11.65 -29.96 -2.47
N TYR A 46 11.85 -30.85 -1.51
CA TYR A 46 12.96 -31.80 -1.48
C TYR A 46 12.40 -33.23 -1.42
N ASP A 47 13.14 -34.19 -1.99
CA ASP A 47 12.88 -35.62 -1.77
C ASP A 47 13.51 -36.11 -0.45
N ASP A 48 13.43 -37.42 -0.22
CA ASP A 48 14.00 -38.11 0.94
C ASP A 48 15.53 -38.17 0.95
N GLU A 49 16.18 -37.82 -0.16
CA GLU A 49 17.63 -37.73 -0.32
C GLU A 49 18.13 -36.27 -0.30
N ASP A 50 17.31 -35.31 0.17
CA ASP A 50 17.59 -33.86 0.21
C ASP A 50 17.87 -33.23 -1.17
N LYS A 51 17.41 -33.86 -2.25
CA LYS A 51 17.54 -33.31 -3.60
C LYS A 51 16.32 -32.46 -3.94
N VAL A 52 16.59 -31.33 -4.60
CA VAL A 52 15.54 -30.38 -5.01
C VAL A 52 14.64 -30.99 -6.08
N LEU A 53 13.35 -31.09 -5.79
CA LEU A 53 12.31 -31.54 -6.71
C LEU A 53 11.70 -30.38 -7.50
N ALA A 54 11.40 -29.28 -6.80
CA ALA A 54 10.77 -28.10 -7.39
C ALA A 54 11.02 -26.86 -6.54
N ALA A 55 10.96 -25.68 -7.16
CA ALA A 55 10.98 -24.41 -6.47
C ALA A 55 10.00 -23.43 -7.13
N THR A 56 9.24 -22.68 -6.32
CA THR A 56 8.29 -21.67 -6.80
C THR A 56 8.31 -20.43 -5.91
N GLU A 57 7.97 -19.27 -6.48
CA GLU A 57 7.69 -18.06 -5.70
C GLU A 57 6.32 -18.18 -5.00
N VAL A 58 6.17 -17.43 -3.90
CA VAL A 58 4.94 -17.42 -3.09
C VAL A 58 4.09 -16.20 -3.41
N GLN A 59 2.80 -16.41 -3.67
CA GLN A 59 1.82 -15.33 -3.80
C GLN A 59 1.42 -14.83 -2.41
N LYS A 60 1.60 -13.52 -2.16
CA LYS A 60 1.50 -12.94 -0.82
C LYS A 60 0.17 -12.25 -0.51
N ALA A 61 -0.74 -12.12 -1.48
CA ALA A 61 -1.94 -11.29 -1.34
C ALA A 61 -2.78 -11.67 -0.10
N GLY A 62 -3.09 -12.95 0.08
CA GLY A 62 -3.92 -13.41 1.20
C GLY A 62 -3.30 -13.11 2.58
N VAL A 63 -1.99 -13.32 2.73
CA VAL A 63 -1.28 -13.07 3.99
C VAL A 63 -1.07 -11.57 4.26
N LEU A 64 -0.99 -10.73 3.21
CA LEU A 64 -0.92 -9.28 3.40
C LEU A 64 -2.21 -8.75 4.02
N ASP A 65 -3.37 -9.22 3.56
CA ASP A 65 -4.65 -8.84 4.15
C ASP A 65 -4.76 -9.32 5.61
N ASP A 66 -4.34 -10.56 5.90
CA ASP A 66 -4.44 -11.13 7.25
C ASP A 66 -3.56 -10.41 8.27
N VAL A 67 -2.38 -9.97 7.84
CA VAL A 67 -1.42 -9.30 8.73
C VAL A 67 -1.73 -7.81 8.89
N PHE A 68 -2.04 -7.12 7.80
CA PHE A 68 -2.09 -5.66 7.79
C PHE A 68 -3.50 -5.07 7.73
N VAL A 69 -4.47 -5.77 7.11
CA VAL A 69 -5.79 -5.18 6.78
C VAL A 69 -6.87 -5.56 7.77
N ASN A 70 -6.85 -6.79 8.30
CA ASN A 70 -7.87 -7.30 9.22
C ASN A 70 -8.03 -6.41 10.46
N GLU A 71 -9.27 -6.15 10.89
CA GLU A 71 -9.62 -5.32 12.05
C GLU A 71 -8.99 -5.84 13.35
N ASP A 72 -8.92 -7.16 13.52
CA ASP A 72 -8.31 -7.81 14.68
C ASP A 72 -6.77 -7.84 14.61
N ALA A 73 -6.18 -7.35 13.51
CA ALA A 73 -4.75 -7.28 13.27
C ALA A 73 -4.31 -5.81 13.07
N GLY A 74 -3.71 -5.48 11.91
CA GLY A 74 -3.22 -4.13 11.62
C GLY A 74 -4.30 -3.08 11.39
N ASN A 75 -5.52 -3.47 11.03
CA ASN A 75 -6.66 -2.57 10.75
C ASN A 75 -6.35 -1.41 9.76
N ALA A 76 -5.48 -1.66 8.77
CA ALA A 76 -5.13 -0.65 7.76
C ALA A 76 -6.33 -0.18 6.92
N ILE A 77 -7.44 -0.93 6.91
CA ILE A 77 -8.67 -0.55 6.21
C ILE A 77 -9.35 0.70 6.82
N SER A 78 -9.10 0.95 8.10
CA SER A 78 -9.68 2.09 8.82
C SER A 78 -8.83 3.37 8.74
N GLU A 79 -7.60 3.27 8.21
CA GLU A 79 -6.69 4.41 8.09
C GLU A 79 -7.11 5.34 6.95
N GLU A 80 -7.03 6.65 7.20
CA GLU A 80 -7.13 7.64 6.14
C GLU A 80 -5.83 7.66 5.34
N LEU A 81 -5.90 7.64 4.00
CA LEU A 81 -4.73 7.55 3.12
C LEU A 81 -4.68 8.71 2.13
N GLY A 82 -3.49 8.98 1.61
CA GLY A 82 -3.21 10.07 0.67
C GLY A 82 -2.66 11.33 1.35
N ALA A 83 -2.88 12.48 0.71
CA ALA A 83 -2.49 13.79 1.23
C ALA A 83 -3.61 14.43 2.08
N ILE A 84 -3.54 14.27 3.39
CA ILE A 84 -4.55 14.70 4.35
C ILE A 84 -4.24 16.13 4.80
N VAL A 85 -5.11 17.07 4.43
CA VAL A 85 -4.92 18.50 4.73
C VAL A 85 -5.65 18.89 6.00
N ASN A 86 -4.89 19.34 7.00
CA ASN A 86 -5.37 19.83 8.28
C ASN A 86 -4.94 21.30 8.45
N GLY A 87 -5.76 22.21 7.93
CA GLY A 87 -5.47 23.65 7.93
C GLY A 87 -4.28 24.00 7.05
N SER A 88 -3.18 24.49 7.64
CA SER A 88 -1.95 24.83 6.91
C SER A 88 -0.94 23.68 6.84
N ARG A 89 -1.27 22.53 7.43
CA ARG A 89 -0.42 21.35 7.53
C ARG A 89 -0.99 20.22 6.69
N THR A 90 -0.12 19.43 6.09
CA THR A 90 -0.50 18.24 5.33
C THR A 90 0.29 17.05 5.85
N GLU A 91 -0.42 15.95 6.10
CA GLU A 91 0.15 14.65 6.41
C GLU A 91 -0.02 13.73 5.20
N PHE A 92 0.99 12.95 4.89
CA PHE A 92 0.99 12.07 3.73
C PHE A 92 1.04 10.63 4.22
N LYS A 93 0.05 9.83 3.85
CA LYS A 93 -0.05 8.41 4.22
C LYS A 93 -0.16 7.53 2.98
N LEU A 94 0.67 6.49 2.89
CA LEU A 94 0.70 5.54 1.76
C LEU A 94 0.74 4.10 2.28
N TRP A 95 -0.24 3.28 1.93
CA TRP A 95 -0.18 1.85 2.22
C TRP A 95 0.77 1.15 1.26
N ALA A 96 1.90 0.65 1.78
CA ALA A 96 2.92 -0.04 1.00
C ALA A 96 3.67 -1.07 1.86
N PRO A 97 2.98 -2.13 2.34
CA PRO A 97 3.50 -3.06 3.36
C PRO A 97 4.73 -3.87 2.88
N THR A 98 4.88 -4.06 1.57
CA THR A 98 6.02 -4.77 0.99
C THR A 98 7.20 -3.86 0.66
N ALA A 99 7.05 -2.54 0.78
CA ALA A 99 8.12 -1.59 0.52
C ALA A 99 9.21 -1.70 1.58
N GLN A 100 10.45 -1.45 1.17
CA GLN A 100 11.62 -1.38 2.03
C GLN A 100 11.93 0.07 2.43
N ASN A 101 11.60 1.02 1.56
CA ASN A 101 11.73 2.45 1.81
C ASN A 101 10.69 3.22 1.00
N VAL A 102 10.17 4.31 1.57
CA VAL A 102 9.33 5.28 0.87
C VAL A 102 9.85 6.68 1.15
N ASP A 103 10.19 7.40 0.10
CA ASP A 103 10.52 8.83 0.17
C ASP A 103 9.44 9.65 -0.54
N LEU A 104 9.02 10.74 0.07
CA LEU A 104 8.11 11.73 -0.51
C LEU A 104 8.91 12.89 -1.12
N TYR A 105 8.65 13.15 -2.39
CA TYR A 105 9.22 14.27 -3.13
C TYR A 105 8.14 15.31 -3.38
N ILE A 106 8.37 16.53 -2.90
CA ILE A 106 7.46 17.67 -3.10
C ILE A 106 8.06 18.61 -4.14
N TYR A 107 7.21 19.11 -5.03
CA TYR A 107 7.54 19.94 -6.16
C TYR A 107 6.65 21.18 -6.19
N ASN A 108 7.23 22.33 -6.49
CA ASN A 108 6.44 23.55 -6.71
C ASN A 108 5.67 23.51 -8.03
N LYS A 109 4.93 24.59 -8.32
CA LYS A 109 4.16 24.76 -9.57
C LYS A 109 4.98 24.55 -10.85
N ASN A 110 6.25 24.96 -10.82
CA ASN A 110 7.21 24.82 -11.92
C ASN A 110 7.88 23.43 -11.98
N LYS A 111 7.39 22.46 -11.21
CA LYS A 111 7.91 21.08 -11.12
C LYS A 111 9.37 20.99 -10.66
N LYS A 112 9.86 22.01 -9.94
CA LYS A 112 11.15 21.95 -9.26
C LYS A 112 10.95 21.34 -7.88
N GLN A 113 11.76 20.34 -7.56
CA GLN A 113 11.77 19.71 -6.25
C GLN A 113 12.09 20.76 -5.18
N THR A 114 11.28 20.83 -4.14
CA THR A 114 11.43 21.74 -3.00
C THR A 114 11.79 20.99 -1.72
N LYS A 115 11.28 19.76 -1.55
CA LYS A 115 11.54 18.93 -0.37
C LYS A 115 11.65 17.46 -0.76
N LYS A 116 12.46 16.73 0.01
CA LYS A 116 12.49 15.27 0.09
C LYS A 116 12.28 14.90 1.55
N ILE A 117 11.35 14.00 1.83
CA ILE A 117 10.99 13.57 3.19
C ILE A 117 11.03 12.04 3.21
N ASN A 118 11.75 11.45 4.14
CA ASN A 118 11.71 10.01 4.36
C ASN A 118 10.47 9.68 5.22
N LEU A 119 9.65 8.73 4.77
CA LEU A 119 8.44 8.34 5.49
C LEU A 119 8.78 7.25 6.51
N ALA A 120 8.07 7.27 7.64
CA ALA A 120 8.15 6.23 8.65
C ALA A 120 7.05 5.20 8.41
N GLU A 121 7.40 3.92 8.47
CA GLU A 121 6.42 2.85 8.41
C GLU A 121 5.81 2.58 9.79
N ASN A 122 4.49 2.45 9.84
CA ASN A 122 3.80 1.78 10.92
C ASN A 122 3.85 0.25 10.68
N PRO A 123 4.55 -0.52 11.54
CA PRO A 123 4.75 -1.95 11.31
C PRO A 123 3.50 -2.81 11.53
N GLU A 124 2.44 -2.26 12.14
CA GLU A 124 1.17 -2.96 12.36
C GLU A 124 0.27 -2.85 11.12
N THR A 125 0.16 -1.67 10.53
CA THR A 125 -0.71 -1.40 9.36
C THR A 125 0.02 -1.53 8.02
N GLY A 126 1.35 -1.42 7.99
CA GLY A 126 2.15 -1.32 6.76
C GLY A 126 1.97 0.01 6.03
N VAL A 127 1.38 1.01 6.70
CA VAL A 127 1.22 2.38 6.19
C VAL A 127 2.49 3.18 6.44
N TRP A 128 2.93 3.90 5.41
CA TRP A 128 4.05 4.83 5.46
C TRP A 128 3.52 6.25 5.65
N GLU A 129 4.04 6.96 6.64
CA GLU A 129 3.52 8.24 7.07
C GLU A 129 4.62 9.30 7.10
N SER A 130 4.27 10.52 6.69
CA SER A 130 5.12 11.69 6.91
C SER A 130 4.75 12.37 8.22
N GLY A 131 5.70 13.07 8.84
CA GLY A 131 5.34 14.12 9.78
C GLY A 131 4.50 15.23 9.11
N GLN A 132 3.95 16.15 9.91
CA GLN A 132 3.17 17.27 9.39
C GLN A 132 4.02 18.23 8.55
N VAL A 133 3.62 18.46 7.30
CA VAL A 133 4.32 19.34 6.36
C VAL A 133 3.56 20.64 6.16
N ASN A 134 4.18 21.77 6.50
CA ASN A 134 3.54 23.07 6.37
C ASN A 134 3.61 23.62 4.94
N GLY A 135 2.53 24.27 4.50
CA GLY A 135 2.51 25.19 3.36
C GLY A 135 2.65 24.52 1.99
N VAL A 136 2.15 23.30 1.84
CA VAL A 136 2.27 22.50 0.61
C VAL A 136 0.94 22.38 -0.16
N VAL A 137 -0.13 23.03 0.29
CA VAL A 137 -1.40 23.06 -0.43
C VAL A 137 -1.21 23.70 -1.81
N GLY A 138 -1.60 22.98 -2.86
CA GLY A 138 -1.43 23.37 -4.25
C GLY A 138 -0.09 22.97 -4.88
N ASP A 139 0.87 22.49 -4.09
CA ASP A 139 2.11 21.89 -4.59
C ASP A 139 1.88 20.46 -5.10
N TYR A 140 2.83 19.97 -5.88
CA TYR A 140 2.82 18.64 -6.49
C TYR A 140 3.70 17.68 -5.70
N TYR A 141 3.39 16.39 -5.75
CA TYR A 141 4.20 15.38 -5.08
C TYR A 141 4.21 14.03 -5.81
N ARG A 142 5.21 13.22 -5.47
CA ARG A 142 5.38 11.81 -5.87
C ARG A 142 6.04 11.03 -4.75
N TYR A 143 5.82 9.72 -4.73
CA TYR A 143 6.56 8.81 -3.87
C TYR A 143 7.65 8.11 -4.66
N GLU A 144 8.84 8.02 -4.09
CA GLU A 144 9.89 7.10 -4.50
C GLU A 144 9.78 5.86 -3.62
N VAL A 145 9.37 4.74 -4.21
CA VAL A 145 9.12 3.49 -3.49
C VAL A 145 10.22 2.50 -3.86
N THR A 146 10.93 2.01 -2.85
CA THR A 146 11.90 0.93 -3.00
C THR A 146 11.23 -0.38 -2.59
N VAL A 147 11.01 -1.30 -3.52
CA VAL A 147 10.21 -2.52 -3.31
C VAL A 147 10.73 -3.70 -4.15
N TYR A 148 10.58 -4.93 -3.65
CA TYR A 148 10.85 -6.12 -4.46
C TYR A 148 9.73 -6.34 -5.49
N HIS A 149 10.08 -6.41 -6.77
CA HIS A 149 9.13 -6.65 -7.86
C HIS A 149 9.20 -8.12 -8.33
N PRO A 150 8.13 -8.92 -8.19
CA PRO A 150 8.15 -10.35 -8.53
C PRO A 150 8.51 -10.64 -9.99
N THR A 151 8.01 -9.83 -10.94
CA THR A 151 8.28 -10.03 -12.38
C THR A 151 9.75 -9.83 -12.75
N THR A 152 10.43 -8.83 -12.19
CA THR A 152 11.83 -8.53 -12.52
C THR A 152 12.81 -9.19 -11.55
N LYS A 153 12.30 -9.74 -10.44
CA LYS A 153 13.06 -10.44 -9.38
C LYS A 153 14.15 -9.57 -8.76
N ARG A 154 13.91 -8.27 -8.70
CA ARG A 154 14.86 -7.27 -8.21
C ARG A 154 14.17 -6.33 -7.23
N ILE A 155 14.98 -5.71 -6.38
CA ILE A 155 14.57 -4.53 -5.65
C ILE A 155 14.62 -3.37 -6.63
N GLU A 156 13.48 -2.75 -6.87
CA GLU A 156 13.35 -1.59 -7.74
C GLU A 156 13.05 -0.35 -6.92
N THR A 157 13.59 0.78 -7.37
CA THR A 157 13.24 2.10 -6.86
C THR A 157 12.49 2.83 -7.95
N VAL A 158 11.19 3.04 -7.73
CA VAL A 158 10.28 3.59 -8.74
C VAL A 158 9.60 4.84 -8.23
N MET A 159 9.41 5.80 -9.13
CA MET A 159 8.69 7.03 -8.84
C MET A 159 7.22 6.87 -9.23
N VAL A 160 6.32 6.93 -8.26
CA VAL A 160 4.88 6.71 -8.45
C VAL A 160 4.07 7.94 -8.02
N THR A 161 2.92 8.11 -8.64
CA THR A 161 1.87 9.01 -8.13
C THR A 161 1.08 8.31 -7.04
N ASP A 162 0.45 9.10 -6.20
CA ASP A 162 -0.39 8.61 -5.12
C ASP A 162 -1.68 7.96 -5.66
N PRO A 163 -1.96 6.68 -5.35
CA PRO A 163 -3.23 6.04 -5.73
C PRO A 163 -4.46 6.74 -5.10
N TYR A 164 -4.27 7.45 -3.99
CA TYR A 164 -5.30 8.24 -3.29
C TYR A 164 -5.29 9.72 -3.70
N SER A 165 -4.70 10.05 -4.86
CA SER A 165 -4.66 11.44 -5.36
C SER A 165 -6.06 12.02 -5.56
N HIS A 166 -6.34 13.15 -4.91
CA HIS A 166 -7.54 13.94 -5.18
C HIS A 166 -7.39 14.93 -6.34
N SER A 167 -6.15 15.28 -6.73
CA SER A 167 -5.85 16.11 -7.90
C SER A 167 -4.53 15.69 -8.52
N VAL A 168 -4.39 15.93 -9.83
CA VAL A 168 -3.21 15.52 -10.62
C VAL A 168 -2.80 16.60 -11.60
N SER A 169 -1.49 16.67 -11.90
CA SER A 169 -0.98 17.46 -13.03
C SER A 169 -1.44 16.91 -14.38
N THR A 170 -1.24 17.69 -15.45
CA THR A 170 -1.47 17.24 -16.83
C THR A 170 -0.77 15.89 -17.10
N ASN A 171 -1.52 14.96 -17.68
CA ASN A 171 -1.10 13.57 -17.95
C ASN A 171 -0.72 12.77 -16.69
N SER A 172 -1.24 13.15 -15.52
CA SER A 172 -1.09 12.44 -14.25
C SER A 172 0.37 12.14 -13.86
N ARG A 173 1.31 13.01 -14.26
CA ARG A 173 2.74 12.80 -13.98
C ARG A 173 3.12 13.07 -12.52
N TYR A 174 2.27 13.79 -11.81
CA TYR A 174 2.41 14.21 -10.42
C TYR A 174 1.03 14.27 -9.77
N SER A 175 0.96 13.83 -8.51
CA SER A 175 -0.16 14.09 -7.61
C SER A 175 -0.10 15.53 -7.12
N GLN A 176 -1.22 16.11 -6.72
CA GLN A 176 -1.29 17.47 -6.20
C GLN A 176 -2.02 17.49 -4.86
N VAL A 177 -1.44 18.20 -3.89
CA VAL A 177 -2.09 18.42 -2.60
C VAL A 177 -3.25 19.40 -2.79
N VAL A 178 -4.45 18.97 -2.42
CA VAL A 178 -5.66 19.78 -2.57
C VAL A 178 -6.55 19.64 -1.33
N ASP A 179 -7.11 20.77 -0.87
CA ASP A 179 -8.10 20.79 0.20
C ASP A 179 -9.50 20.94 -0.40
N LEU A 180 -10.12 19.81 -0.75
CA LEU A 180 -11.48 19.78 -1.32
C LEU A 180 -12.55 20.23 -0.33
N ALA A 181 -12.33 20.01 0.97
CA ALA A 181 -13.31 20.29 2.01
C ALA A 181 -13.45 21.78 2.27
N ASN A 182 -12.33 22.51 2.31
CA ASN A 182 -12.30 23.90 2.78
C ASN A 182 -12.05 24.93 1.67
N ASP A 183 -11.50 24.55 0.50
CA ASP A 183 -11.26 25.52 -0.57
C ASP A 183 -12.57 25.90 -1.28
N LYS A 184 -13.11 27.07 -0.92
CA LYS A 184 -14.31 27.66 -1.53
C LYS A 184 -14.15 27.92 -3.02
N LYS A 185 -12.93 28.03 -3.56
CA LYS A 185 -12.68 28.23 -5.01
C LYS A 185 -12.89 26.95 -5.81
N LEU A 186 -12.79 25.79 -5.16
CA LEU A 186 -13.03 24.49 -5.78
C LEU A 186 -14.52 24.10 -5.78
N LYS A 187 -15.36 24.87 -5.08
CA LYS A 187 -16.81 24.69 -5.05
C LYS A 187 -17.47 25.65 -6.03
N PRO A 188 -18.45 25.21 -6.83
CA PRO A 188 -19.24 26.13 -7.63
C PRO A 188 -19.95 27.14 -6.72
N LYS A 189 -20.25 28.33 -7.26
CA LYS A 189 -21.06 29.32 -6.53
C LYS A 189 -22.39 28.68 -6.10
N ALA A 190 -22.89 29.06 -4.94
CA ALA A 190 -24.03 28.48 -4.23
C ALA A 190 -25.38 28.34 -4.99
N GLY A 191 -25.44 28.72 -6.28
CA GLY A 191 -26.60 28.55 -7.15
C GLY A 191 -26.77 27.16 -7.77
N ILE A 192 -25.79 26.25 -7.63
CA ILE A 192 -25.94 24.85 -8.06
C ILE A 192 -26.26 23.99 -6.84
N ILE A 193 -27.54 23.93 -6.46
CA ILE A 193 -28.02 22.95 -5.48
C ILE A 193 -28.12 21.60 -6.20
N MET A 194 -27.11 20.73 -6.03
CA MET A 194 -27.21 19.31 -6.41
C MET A 194 -28.08 18.58 -5.39
N LYS A 195 -29.40 18.81 -5.41
CA LYS A 195 -30.34 17.91 -4.74
C LYS A 195 -30.40 16.64 -5.59
N GLY A 196 -29.86 15.54 -5.06
CA GLY A 196 -29.95 14.22 -5.68
C GLY A 196 -31.42 13.86 -5.94
N ARG A 197 -31.86 14.04 -7.18
CA ARG A 197 -33.18 13.58 -7.63
C ARG A 197 -33.01 12.11 -7.96
N LYS A 198 -33.39 11.22 -7.04
CA LYS A 198 -33.57 9.81 -7.39
C LYS A 198 -34.67 9.75 -8.46
N PRO A 199 -34.44 9.13 -9.63
CA PRO A 199 -35.52 8.88 -10.58
C PRO A 199 -36.56 7.96 -9.91
N GLN A 200 -37.84 8.33 -10.06
CA GLN A 200 -38.97 7.46 -9.71
C GLN A 200 -39.11 6.35 -10.74
#